data_AF-A0A352X1S8-F1
#
_entry.id   AF-A0A352X1S8-F1
#
_cell.length_a   1.000
_cell.length_b   1.000
_cell.length_c   1.000
_cell.angle_alpha   90.00
_cell.angle_beta   90.00
_cell.angle_gamma   90.00
#
_symmetry.space_group_name_H-M   'P 1'
#
loop_
_entity.id
_entity.type
_entity.pdbx_description
1 polymer ?
#
loop_
_entity_poly.entity_id
_entity_poly.type
_entity_poly.pdbx_seq_one_letter_code
_entity_poly.pdbx_strand_id
1 'polypeptide(L)'
;MRNNDGNLVFERTPYISGYASVVGKKEGEGPLRDYYDRIIHDSYAGKDTFEQAESELMNTAVRVALNKGEFTQHDIDLACCGDLLNQCVASSFAMRSYAIPYAGVYGACSTMALSMILSATAIESGAAKRAVCAASSHYCTAERQYRFPLEYGSQRPPTAQWTVTGSGACILEKAGDSHNLLNHHTELKSNIPPSSGDDPLLKENHRESQTPYLHSARLGRIIDFQITDQNNMGAAMAPAVVKIGIKNNGIKHGIKP
;
A
#
# COMPACT_ATOMS: atom_id res chain seq x y z
N MET A 1 11.98 9.08 -15.68
CA MET A 1 13.25 9.86 -15.47
C MET A 1 13.14 10.77 -14.23
N ARG A 2 14.24 11.29 -13.67
CA ARG A 2 14.21 12.16 -12.46
C ARG A 2 14.02 13.64 -12.86
N ASN A 3 13.08 14.34 -12.23
CA ASN A 3 12.86 15.78 -12.48
C ASN A 3 13.81 16.67 -11.67
N ASN A 4 13.79 17.98 -11.94
CA ASN A 4 14.63 18.99 -11.25
C ASN A 4 14.38 19.06 -9.73
N ASP A 5 13.17 18.70 -9.26
CA ASP A 5 12.84 18.64 -7.82
C ASP A 5 13.36 17.37 -7.13
N GLY A 6 14.00 16.49 -7.90
CA GLY A 6 14.56 15.23 -7.45
C GLY A 6 13.55 14.08 -7.35
N ASN A 7 12.35 14.22 -7.92
CA ASN A 7 11.33 13.16 -7.98
C ASN A 7 11.62 12.19 -9.12
N LEU A 8 11.43 10.90 -8.89
CA LEU A 8 11.27 9.90 -9.94
C LEU A 8 9.92 10.16 -10.61
N VAL A 9 9.90 10.37 -11.92
CA VAL A 9 8.68 10.53 -12.72
C VAL A 9 8.47 9.28 -13.55
N PHE A 10 7.24 8.78 -13.55
CA PHE A 10 6.82 7.59 -14.28
C PHE A 10 6.00 8.01 -15.50
N GLU A 11 6.56 7.81 -16.69
CA GLU A 11 5.93 8.14 -17.98
C GLU A 11 4.90 7.10 -18.37
N ARG A 12 5.08 5.84 -17.96
CA ARG A 12 4.12 4.75 -18.21
C ARG A 12 2.96 4.72 -17.22
N THR A 13 2.91 5.70 -16.30
CA THR A 13 1.82 5.94 -15.34
C THR A 13 1.25 4.66 -14.73
N PRO A 14 2.04 3.85 -13.99
CA PRO A 14 1.53 2.63 -13.38
C PRO A 14 0.33 2.94 -12.48
N TYR A 15 -0.76 2.20 -12.66
CA TYR A 15 -2.01 2.45 -11.98
C TYR A 15 -2.34 1.32 -10.99
N ILE A 16 -3.18 1.62 -10.01
CA ILE A 16 -3.62 0.64 -9.00
C ILE A 16 -4.80 -0.14 -9.56
N SER A 17 -4.56 -1.37 -10.04
CA SER A 17 -5.60 -2.23 -10.63
C SER A 17 -6.34 -3.09 -9.61
N GLY A 18 -5.80 -3.23 -8.40
CA GLY A 18 -6.45 -3.91 -7.28
C GLY A 18 -5.86 -3.47 -5.95
N TYR A 19 -6.65 -3.45 -4.88
CA TYR A 19 -6.15 -3.10 -3.55
C TYR A 19 -7.02 -3.69 -2.44
N ALA A 20 -6.40 -3.97 -1.31
CA ALA A 20 -7.10 -4.42 -0.13
C ALA A 20 -6.45 -3.94 1.17
N SER A 21 -7.27 -3.85 2.20
CA SER A 21 -6.85 -3.59 3.57
C SER A 21 -7.50 -4.56 4.54
N VAL A 22 -6.68 -5.20 5.35
CA VAL A 22 -7.09 -6.20 6.34
C VAL A 22 -6.56 -5.74 7.68
N VAL A 23 -7.41 -5.70 8.70
CA VAL A 23 -7.03 -5.17 10.01
C VAL A 23 -7.49 -6.04 11.17
N GLY A 24 -6.88 -5.83 12.33
CA GLY A 24 -7.24 -6.46 13.59
C GLY A 24 -8.46 -5.81 14.24
N LYS A 25 -8.85 -6.37 15.39
CA LYS A 25 -9.99 -5.92 16.18
C LYS A 25 -9.98 -4.41 16.48
N LYS A 26 -8.87 -3.88 17.00
CA LYS A 26 -8.78 -2.49 17.47
C LYS A 26 -9.02 -1.49 16.33
N GLU A 27 -8.42 -1.73 15.18
CA GLU A 27 -8.60 -0.91 13.99
C GLU A 27 -10.04 -1.05 13.44
N GLY A 28 -10.61 -2.26 13.47
CA GLY A 28 -12.00 -2.51 13.07
C GLY A 28 -13.06 -1.91 13.99
N GLU A 29 -12.71 -1.57 15.23
CA GLU A 29 -13.56 -0.80 16.15
C GLU A 29 -13.36 0.72 15.98
N GLY A 30 -12.40 1.12 15.13
CA GLY A 30 -12.06 2.50 14.85
C GLY A 30 -12.98 3.20 13.85
N PRO A 31 -12.77 4.51 13.62
CA PRO A 31 -13.63 5.33 12.76
C PRO A 31 -13.54 4.97 11.27
N LEU A 32 -12.54 4.20 10.86
CA LEU A 32 -12.32 3.80 9.47
C LEU A 32 -12.85 2.40 9.16
N ARG A 33 -13.60 1.76 10.08
CA ARG A 33 -14.02 0.36 9.96
C ARG A 33 -14.69 0.02 8.62
N ASP A 34 -15.51 0.93 8.09
CA ASP A 34 -16.32 0.71 6.90
C ASP A 34 -15.48 0.78 5.61
N TYR A 35 -14.20 1.18 5.72
CA TYR A 35 -13.25 1.23 4.61
C TYR A 35 -12.36 -0.02 4.53
N TYR A 36 -12.34 -0.87 5.55
CA TYR A 36 -11.53 -2.08 5.54
C TYR A 36 -12.24 -3.23 4.84
N ASP A 37 -11.49 -4.02 4.08
CA ASP A 37 -12.05 -5.16 3.34
C ASP A 37 -12.35 -6.34 4.26
N ARG A 38 -11.52 -6.50 5.30
CA ARG A 38 -11.65 -7.56 6.28
C ARG A 38 -11.20 -7.06 7.65
N ILE A 39 -11.96 -7.42 8.67
CA ILE A 39 -11.61 -7.22 10.08
C ILE A 39 -11.46 -8.61 10.70
N ILE A 40 -10.27 -8.92 11.21
CA ILE A 40 -9.98 -10.15 11.92
C ILE A 40 -10.01 -9.84 13.42
N HIS A 41 -11.02 -10.36 14.11
CA HIS A 41 -11.21 -10.08 15.53
C HIS A 41 -10.28 -10.89 16.44
N ASP A 42 -9.84 -12.06 15.98
CA ASP A 42 -8.86 -12.90 16.68
C ASP A 42 -7.44 -12.41 16.39
N SER A 43 -6.70 -12.02 17.43
CA SER A 43 -5.29 -11.62 17.31
C SER A 43 -4.37 -12.72 16.81
N TYR A 44 -4.79 -13.99 16.86
CA TYR A 44 -4.04 -15.09 16.28
C TYR A 44 -4.40 -15.36 14.81
N ALA A 45 -5.45 -14.72 14.28
CA ALA A 45 -5.99 -14.99 12.95
C ALA A 45 -6.17 -16.50 12.67
N GLY A 46 -6.55 -17.28 13.69
CA GLY A 46 -6.68 -18.74 13.63
C GLY A 46 -5.36 -19.51 13.47
N LYS A 47 -4.22 -18.91 13.85
CA LYS A 47 -2.87 -19.53 13.83
C LYS A 47 -2.34 -19.80 15.24
N ASP A 48 -1.19 -20.45 15.33
CA ASP A 48 -0.58 -20.81 16.63
C ASP A 48 0.28 -19.67 17.21
N THR A 49 0.83 -18.80 16.36
CA THR A 49 1.68 -17.68 16.78
C THR A 49 1.28 -16.34 16.13
N PHE A 50 1.69 -15.23 16.74
CA PHE A 50 1.44 -13.89 16.20
C PHE A 50 2.20 -13.63 14.89
N GLU A 51 3.35 -14.26 14.67
CA GLU A 51 4.12 -14.16 13.42
C GLU A 51 3.38 -14.87 12.27
N GLN A 52 2.77 -16.02 12.55
CA GLN A 52 1.89 -16.69 11.60
C GLN A 52 0.61 -15.86 11.35
N ALA A 53 0.06 -15.23 12.39
CA ALA A 53 -1.09 -14.33 12.26
C ALA A 53 -0.77 -13.15 11.34
N GLU A 54 0.40 -12.54 11.48
CA GLU A 54 0.86 -11.45 10.60
C GLU A 54 1.01 -11.92 9.15
N SER A 55 1.58 -13.10 8.95
CA SER A 55 1.67 -13.73 7.62
C SER A 55 0.29 -13.95 6.99
N GLU A 56 -0.69 -14.37 7.79
CA GLU A 56 -2.08 -14.57 7.34
C GLU A 56 -2.79 -13.26 6.99
N LEU A 57 -2.54 -12.19 7.76
CA LEU A 57 -3.04 -10.85 7.45
C LEU A 57 -2.57 -10.40 6.07
N MET A 58 -1.26 -10.53 5.79
CA MET A 58 -0.72 -10.18 4.47
C MET A 58 -1.24 -11.10 3.37
N ASN A 59 -1.28 -12.41 3.61
CA ASN A 59 -1.81 -13.37 2.64
C ASN A 59 -3.25 -13.01 2.25
N THR A 60 -4.10 -12.69 3.24
CA THR A 60 -5.48 -12.27 3.00
C THR A 60 -5.54 -10.95 2.24
N ALA A 61 -4.71 -9.96 2.58
CA ALA A 61 -4.69 -8.68 1.87
C ALA A 61 -4.30 -8.88 0.38
N VAL A 62 -3.23 -9.62 0.11
CA VAL A 62 -2.79 -9.92 -1.27
C VAL A 62 -3.87 -10.67 -2.04
N ARG A 63 -4.48 -11.71 -1.43
CA ARG A 63 -5.56 -12.48 -2.05
C ARG A 63 -6.78 -11.63 -2.40
N VAL A 64 -7.21 -10.76 -1.48
CA VAL A 64 -8.35 -9.86 -1.74
C VAL A 64 -8.00 -8.83 -2.81
N ALA A 65 -6.78 -8.30 -2.82
CA ALA A 65 -6.32 -7.36 -3.85
C ALA A 65 -6.28 -8.00 -5.24
N LEU A 66 -5.78 -9.25 -5.35
CA LEU A 66 -5.79 -10.04 -6.58
C LEU A 66 -7.22 -10.30 -7.06
N ASN A 67 -8.11 -10.75 -6.17
CA ASN A 67 -9.51 -11.02 -6.51
C ASN A 67 -10.24 -9.77 -7.02
N LYS A 68 -10.03 -8.61 -6.39
CA LYS A 68 -10.61 -7.33 -6.84
C LYS A 68 -10.07 -6.85 -8.17
N GLY A 69 -8.81 -7.18 -8.49
CA GLY A 69 -8.22 -6.92 -9.79
C GLY A 69 -8.51 -8.01 -10.83
N GLU A 70 -9.27 -9.05 -10.46
CA GLU A 70 -9.55 -10.21 -11.32
C GLU A 70 -8.28 -10.92 -11.84
N PHE A 71 -7.23 -10.95 -11.01
CA PHE A 71 -5.95 -11.57 -11.33
C PHE A 71 -5.71 -12.87 -10.57
N THR A 72 -4.88 -13.72 -11.16
CA THR A 72 -4.29 -14.87 -10.49
C THR A 72 -2.82 -14.60 -10.17
N GLN A 73 -2.21 -15.45 -9.37
CA GLN A 73 -0.78 -15.37 -9.08
C GLN A 73 0.11 -15.49 -10.32
N HIS A 74 -0.39 -16.12 -11.40
CA HIS A 74 0.35 -16.27 -12.67
C HIS A 74 0.37 -15.00 -13.52
N ASP A 75 -0.47 -14.02 -13.19
CA ASP A 75 -0.54 -12.73 -13.87
C ASP A 75 0.45 -11.69 -13.33
N ILE A 76 1.16 -12.03 -12.23
CA ILE A 76 2.04 -11.13 -11.49
C ILE A 76 3.51 -11.46 -11.78
N ASP A 77 4.27 -10.47 -12.20
CA ASP A 77 5.68 -10.64 -12.57
C ASP A 77 6.62 -10.55 -11.37
N LEU A 78 6.27 -9.73 -10.37
CA LEU A 78 7.04 -9.59 -9.13
C LEU A 78 6.18 -9.15 -7.95
N ALA A 79 6.66 -9.43 -6.74
CA ALA A 79 6.09 -8.96 -5.50
C ALA A 79 7.16 -8.21 -4.69
N CYS A 80 6.92 -6.93 -4.43
CA CYS A 80 7.66 -6.18 -3.43
C CYS A 80 6.82 -6.14 -2.15
N CYS A 81 7.25 -6.86 -1.11
CA CYS A 81 6.50 -6.86 0.15
C CYS A 81 7.45 -6.78 1.33
N GLY A 82 6.93 -6.33 2.46
CA GLY A 82 7.70 -6.31 3.69
C GLY A 82 6.86 -6.18 4.93
N ASP A 83 7.50 -6.36 6.05
CA ASP A 83 6.87 -6.36 7.36
C ASP A 83 7.81 -5.75 8.38
N LEU A 84 7.26 -5.44 9.55
CA LEU A 84 8.04 -4.89 10.65
C LEU A 84 8.81 -5.98 11.42
N LEU A 85 8.60 -7.26 11.13
CA LEU A 85 9.40 -8.30 11.77
C LEU A 85 10.82 -8.34 11.20
N ASN A 86 11.77 -8.71 12.06
CA ASN A 86 13.15 -8.86 11.66
C ASN A 86 13.25 -9.79 10.44
N GLN A 87 13.96 -9.36 9.40
CA GLN A 87 14.24 -10.14 8.19
C GLN A 87 13.02 -10.44 7.30
N CYS A 88 11.95 -9.64 7.36
CA CYS A 88 10.77 -9.78 6.49
C CYS A 88 10.12 -11.17 6.58
N VAL A 89 10.04 -11.72 7.80
CA VAL A 89 9.58 -13.10 8.04
C VAL A 89 8.11 -13.24 7.63
N ALA A 90 7.24 -12.33 8.07
CA ALA A 90 5.81 -12.47 7.80
C ALA A 90 5.49 -12.41 6.30
N SER A 91 6.09 -11.47 5.59
CA SER A 91 5.91 -11.31 4.15
C SER A 91 6.51 -12.45 3.35
N SER A 92 7.69 -12.96 3.73
CA SER A 92 8.31 -14.12 3.08
C SER A 92 7.41 -15.36 3.19
N PHE A 93 6.86 -15.63 4.39
CA PHE A 93 5.97 -16.77 4.60
C PHE A 93 4.60 -16.56 3.94
N ALA A 94 4.04 -15.35 3.97
CA ALA A 94 2.80 -15.00 3.30
C ALA A 94 2.89 -15.20 1.78
N MET A 95 4.02 -14.81 1.18
CA MET A 95 4.22 -14.87 -0.26
C MET A 95 4.62 -16.26 -0.78
N ARG A 96 5.05 -17.17 0.11
CA ARG A 96 5.50 -18.53 -0.23
C ARG A 96 4.50 -19.30 -1.10
N SER A 97 3.21 -19.20 -0.83
CA SER A 97 2.18 -19.95 -1.56
C SER A 97 1.92 -19.46 -2.99
N TYR A 98 2.30 -18.21 -3.30
CA TYR A 98 2.03 -17.60 -4.59
C TYR A 98 3.07 -17.94 -5.66
N ALA A 99 4.28 -18.34 -5.23
CA ALA A 99 5.41 -18.65 -6.12
C ALA A 99 5.76 -17.53 -7.12
N ILE A 100 5.51 -16.28 -6.74
CA ILE A 100 5.85 -15.07 -7.50
C ILE A 100 7.30 -14.65 -7.14
N PRO A 101 8.11 -14.16 -8.09
CA PRO A 101 9.40 -13.54 -7.78
C PRO A 101 9.28 -12.48 -6.69
N TYR A 102 9.99 -12.66 -5.58
CA TYR A 102 9.79 -11.89 -4.36
C TYR A 102 11.01 -11.03 -4.02
N ALA A 103 10.74 -9.76 -3.74
CA ALA A 103 11.70 -8.81 -3.20
C ALA A 103 11.23 -8.38 -1.80
N GLY A 104 11.87 -8.94 -0.77
CA GLY A 104 11.67 -8.53 0.62
C GLY A 104 12.23 -7.13 0.86
N VAL A 105 11.37 -6.20 1.24
CA VAL A 105 11.74 -4.79 1.42
C VAL A 105 11.52 -4.36 2.85
N TYR A 106 12.52 -3.75 3.47
CA TYR A 106 12.44 -3.29 4.85
C TYR A 106 12.71 -1.79 4.90
N GLY A 107 11.64 -1.01 5.02
CA GLY A 107 11.66 0.45 5.22
C GLY A 107 10.96 0.89 6.51
N ALA A 108 10.79 -0.02 7.48
CA ALA A 108 9.94 0.18 8.65
C ALA A 108 8.53 0.66 8.24
N CYS A 109 8.03 1.76 8.79
CA CYS A 109 6.70 2.30 8.45
C CYS A 109 6.59 2.79 6.99
N SER A 110 7.69 3.03 6.28
CA SER A 110 7.66 3.46 4.87
C SER A 110 7.61 2.30 3.88
N THR A 111 7.63 1.06 4.36
CA THR A 111 7.73 -0.16 3.54
C THR A 111 6.68 -0.22 2.43
N MET A 112 5.43 0.17 2.71
CA MET A 112 4.39 0.25 1.68
C MET A 112 4.80 1.18 0.54
N ALA A 113 5.22 2.40 0.88
CA ALA A 113 5.66 3.36 -0.11
C ALA A 113 6.90 2.87 -0.88
N LEU A 114 7.89 2.31 -0.17
CA LEU A 114 9.09 1.75 -0.79
C LEU A 114 8.75 0.63 -1.78
N SER A 115 7.83 -0.28 -1.42
CA SER A 115 7.39 -1.38 -2.28
C SER A 115 6.74 -0.88 -3.58
N MET A 116 5.91 0.17 -3.47
CA MET A 116 5.27 0.82 -4.61
C MET A 116 6.31 1.51 -5.51
N ILE A 117 7.32 2.16 -4.94
CA ILE A 117 8.38 2.83 -5.72
C ILE A 117 9.21 1.82 -6.51
N LEU A 118 9.61 0.71 -5.89
CA LEU A 118 10.39 -0.34 -6.54
C LEU A 118 9.59 -1.00 -7.66
N SER A 119 8.33 -1.34 -7.38
CA SER A 119 7.41 -1.93 -8.36
C SER A 119 7.11 -0.99 -9.52
N ALA A 120 6.83 0.29 -9.24
CA ALA A 120 6.61 1.30 -10.28
C ALA A 120 7.86 1.49 -11.14
N THR A 121 9.06 1.44 -10.55
CA THR A 121 10.33 1.53 -11.29
C THR A 121 10.54 0.31 -12.21
N ALA A 122 10.18 -0.89 -11.75
CA ALA A 122 10.25 -2.10 -12.57
C ALA A 122 9.23 -2.08 -13.73
N ILE A 123 8.03 -1.54 -13.50
CA ILE A 123 7.02 -1.35 -14.56
C ILE A 123 7.48 -0.29 -15.56
N GLU A 124 8.02 0.82 -15.06
CA GLU A 124 8.56 1.92 -15.86
C GLU A 124 9.70 1.45 -16.77
N SER A 125 10.61 0.61 -16.26
CA SER A 125 11.70 0.03 -17.06
C SER A 125 11.23 -1.01 -18.08
N GLY A 126 10.04 -1.58 -17.89
CA GLY A 126 9.52 -2.68 -18.69
C GLY A 126 9.96 -4.06 -18.23
N ALA A 127 10.60 -4.16 -17.07
CA ALA A 127 10.95 -5.43 -16.44
C ALA A 127 9.71 -6.15 -15.86
N ALA A 128 8.62 -5.44 -15.61
CA ALA A 128 7.35 -6.00 -15.16
C ALA A 128 6.15 -5.34 -15.85
N LYS A 129 5.07 -6.08 -16.00
CA LYS A 129 3.75 -5.58 -16.38
C LYS A 129 2.88 -5.39 -15.14
N ARG A 130 2.92 -6.31 -14.18
CA ARG A 130 2.15 -6.27 -12.94
C ARG A 130 3.00 -6.63 -11.74
N ALA A 131 2.78 -5.91 -10.65
CA ALA A 131 3.50 -6.12 -9.41
C ALA A 131 2.59 -6.04 -8.19
N VAL A 132 2.79 -6.95 -7.24
CA VAL A 132 2.18 -6.85 -5.91
C VAL A 132 3.06 -5.93 -5.04
N CYS A 133 2.42 -4.99 -4.36
CA CYS A 133 3.02 -4.14 -3.34
C CYS A 133 2.29 -4.39 -2.02
N ALA A 134 2.97 -4.82 -0.97
CA ALA A 134 2.31 -5.09 0.31
C ALA A 134 3.17 -4.72 1.52
N ALA A 135 2.50 -4.37 2.62
CA ALA A 135 3.12 -4.21 3.92
C ALA A 135 2.22 -4.78 5.02
N SER A 136 2.82 -5.35 6.07
CA SER A 136 2.10 -5.78 7.26
C SER A 136 2.78 -5.33 8.55
N SER A 137 2.00 -5.34 9.61
CA SER A 137 2.48 -5.27 10.98
C SER A 137 1.49 -5.96 11.90
N HIS A 138 1.97 -6.48 13.02
CA HIS A 138 1.13 -6.99 14.09
C HIS A 138 1.54 -6.37 15.43
N TYR A 139 0.56 -5.96 16.23
CA TYR A 139 0.83 -5.28 17.50
C TYR A 139 1.70 -6.13 18.43
N CYS A 140 1.29 -7.38 18.70
CA CYS A 140 2.00 -8.25 19.63
C CYS A 140 3.44 -8.59 19.18
N THR A 141 3.68 -8.74 17.87
CA THR A 141 5.02 -9.05 17.36
C THR A 141 5.93 -7.83 17.48
N ALA A 142 5.42 -6.64 17.16
CA ALA A 142 6.15 -5.39 17.28
C ALA A 142 6.48 -5.04 18.75
N GLU A 143 5.55 -5.27 19.68
CA GLU A 143 5.81 -5.05 21.11
C GLU A 143 6.92 -5.99 21.63
N ARG A 144 6.92 -7.27 21.23
CA ARG A 144 7.99 -8.21 21.60
C ARG A 144 9.35 -7.83 21.03
N GLN A 145 9.40 -7.25 19.83
CA GLN A 145 10.65 -7.00 19.12
C GLN A 145 11.27 -5.64 19.46
N TYR A 146 10.46 -4.59 19.61
CA TYR A 146 10.95 -3.22 19.74
C TYR A 146 10.73 -2.62 21.12
N ARG A 147 10.03 -3.33 22.00
CA ARG A 147 9.57 -2.83 23.30
C ARG A 147 9.67 -3.92 24.35
N PHE A 148 9.09 -3.64 25.51
CA PHE A 148 9.01 -4.62 26.57
C PHE A 148 7.95 -5.68 26.25
N PRO A 149 8.26 -6.97 26.47
CA PRO A 149 7.26 -8.04 26.40
C PRO A 149 6.01 -7.69 27.21
N LEU A 150 4.84 -7.96 26.63
CA LEU A 150 3.54 -7.64 27.23
C LEU A 150 3.37 -8.34 28.58
N GLU A 151 3.99 -9.51 28.72
CA GLU A 151 3.98 -10.37 29.91
C GLU A 151 4.66 -9.72 31.13
N TYR A 152 5.52 -8.72 30.92
CA TYR A 152 6.19 -8.00 32.00
C TYR A 152 5.36 -6.85 32.57
N GLY A 153 4.14 -6.61 32.07
CA GLY A 153 3.20 -5.66 32.67
C GLY A 153 3.71 -4.22 32.71
N SER A 154 4.63 -3.85 31.82
CA SER A 154 5.21 -2.51 31.79
C SER A 154 4.13 -1.45 31.56
N GLN A 155 4.13 -0.39 32.36
CA GLN A 155 3.21 0.73 32.16
C GLN A 155 3.61 1.54 30.93
N ARG A 156 2.64 1.78 30.03
CA ARG A 156 2.88 2.52 28.80
C ARG A 156 2.79 4.03 29.07
N PRO A 157 3.82 4.82 28.69
CA PRO A 157 3.71 6.27 28.76
C PRO A 157 2.68 6.79 27.75
N PRO A 158 2.06 7.96 27.99
CA PRO A 158 1.09 8.56 27.05
C PRO A 158 1.66 8.83 25.65
N THR A 159 2.98 8.97 25.52
CA THR A 159 3.69 9.16 24.25
C THR A 159 3.98 7.85 23.50
N ALA A 160 3.64 6.69 24.07
CA ALA A 160 3.88 5.41 23.43
C ALA A 160 3.03 5.26 22.16
N GLN A 161 3.69 5.06 21.03
CA GLN A 161 3.00 4.79 19.76
C GLN A 161 2.28 3.44 19.82
N TRP A 162 1.30 3.20 18.96
CA TRP A 162 0.61 1.92 18.86
C TRP A 162 0.82 1.33 17.46
N THR A 163 1.41 0.15 17.38
CA THR A 163 1.57 -0.55 16.10
C THR A 163 0.23 -1.12 15.65
N VAL A 164 -0.15 -0.80 14.41
CA VAL A 164 -1.35 -1.35 13.77
C VAL A 164 -1.25 -2.86 13.67
N THR A 165 -2.34 -3.56 13.95
CA THR A 165 -2.48 -4.96 13.54
C THR A 165 -3.20 -4.99 12.20
N GLY A 166 -2.48 -5.32 11.13
CA GLY A 166 -3.08 -5.32 9.80
C GLY A 166 -2.07 -5.45 8.67
N SER A 167 -2.62 -5.54 7.46
CA SER A 167 -1.86 -5.51 6.23
C SER A 167 -2.62 -4.77 5.14
N GLY A 168 -1.86 -4.01 4.34
CA GLY A 168 -2.33 -3.45 3.08
C GLY A 168 -1.63 -4.12 1.92
N ALA A 169 -2.35 -4.29 0.81
CA ALA A 169 -1.78 -4.73 -0.45
C ALA A 169 -2.40 -3.95 -1.62
N CYS A 170 -1.60 -3.67 -2.65
CA CYS A 170 -2.09 -3.17 -3.92
C CYS A 170 -1.37 -3.83 -5.10
N ILE A 171 -2.06 -3.90 -6.23
CA ILE A 171 -1.53 -4.38 -7.51
C ILE A 171 -1.25 -3.14 -8.36
N LEU A 172 0.02 -2.96 -8.72
CA LEU A 172 0.42 -1.98 -9.71
C LEU A 172 0.45 -2.63 -11.08
N GLU A 173 -0.12 -1.96 -12.06
CA GLU A 173 -0.17 -2.43 -13.44
C GLU A 173 0.27 -1.35 -14.41
N LYS A 174 0.98 -1.77 -15.46
CA LYS A 174 1.32 -0.94 -16.61
C LYS A 174 0.05 -0.44 -17.29
N ALA A 175 -0.07 0.87 -17.51
CA ALA A 175 -1.12 1.42 -18.35
C ALA A 175 -1.00 0.86 -19.79
N GLY A 176 -2.12 0.40 -20.37
CA GLY A 176 -2.19 0.05 -21.80
C GLY A 176 -2.18 1.30 -22.68
N ASP A 177 -1.95 1.15 -23.99
CA ASP A 177 -1.88 2.28 -24.93
C ASP A 177 -3.18 3.11 -24.98
N SER A 178 -4.33 2.46 -24.75
CA SER A 178 -5.66 3.07 -24.62
C SER A 178 -5.94 3.69 -23.23
N HIS A 179 -5.09 3.43 -22.24
CA HIS A 179 -5.16 3.97 -20.88
C HIS A 179 -4.08 5.05 -20.65
N ASN A 180 -3.73 5.82 -21.68
CA ASN A 180 -2.97 7.05 -21.53
C ASN A 180 -3.84 8.10 -20.80
N LEU A 181 -3.90 7.99 -19.48
CA LEU A 181 -4.66 8.86 -18.56
C LEU A 181 -4.24 10.33 -18.64
N LEU A 182 -3.09 10.63 -19.26
CA LEU A 182 -2.61 11.98 -19.53
C LEU A 182 -3.26 12.65 -20.76
N ASN A 183 -3.77 11.88 -21.74
CA ASN A 183 -4.24 12.44 -23.03
C ASN A 183 -5.75 12.77 -23.06
N HIS A 184 -6.54 12.31 -22.10
CA HIS A 184 -7.99 12.58 -22.09
C HIS A 184 -8.41 14.00 -21.67
N HIS A 185 -7.47 14.89 -21.35
CA HIS A 185 -7.78 16.26 -20.97
C HIS A 185 -8.22 17.16 -22.14
N THR A 186 -8.06 16.74 -23.40
CA THR A 186 -8.20 17.63 -24.56
C THR A 186 -9.46 17.39 -25.41
N GLU A 187 -10.05 16.19 -25.40
CA GLU A 187 -11.13 15.84 -26.35
C GLU A 187 -12.57 15.97 -25.81
N LEU A 188 -12.76 16.04 -24.49
CA LEU A 188 -14.11 16.04 -23.88
C LEU A 188 -14.87 17.39 -23.93
N LYS A 189 -14.30 18.44 -24.52
CA LYS A 189 -14.95 19.77 -24.60
C LYS A 189 -15.72 20.05 -25.90
N SER A 190 -15.70 19.16 -26.90
CA SER A 190 -16.25 19.51 -28.23
C SER A 190 -17.57 18.84 -28.62
N ASN A 191 -18.06 17.80 -27.95
CA ASN A 191 -19.19 17.01 -28.46
C ASN A 191 -20.25 16.62 -27.42
N ILE A 192 -21.09 17.58 -27.00
CA ILE A 192 -22.40 17.23 -26.40
C ILE A 192 -23.50 18.07 -27.08
N PRO A 193 -24.39 17.47 -27.88
CA PRO A 193 -25.62 18.12 -28.35
C PRO A 193 -26.68 18.17 -27.23
N PRO A 194 -27.61 19.13 -27.23
CA PRO A 194 -28.59 19.28 -26.15
C PRO A 194 -29.86 18.46 -26.42
N SER A 195 -30.27 17.61 -25.46
CA SER A 195 -31.64 17.04 -25.37
C SER A 195 -31.86 16.50 -23.95
N SER A 196 -32.71 17.07 -23.10
CA SER A 196 -34.19 17.09 -23.05
C SER A 196 -34.81 15.76 -22.59
N GLY A 197 -35.47 15.76 -21.43
CA GLY A 197 -36.51 14.79 -21.04
C GLY A 197 -36.23 14.01 -19.76
N ASP A 198 -37.05 14.24 -18.75
CA ASP A 198 -37.05 13.60 -17.43
C ASP A 198 -37.52 12.13 -17.47
N ASP A 199 -36.64 11.18 -17.19
CA ASP A 199 -36.99 9.81 -16.77
C ASP A 199 -36.23 9.45 -15.47
N PRO A 200 -36.92 9.27 -14.33
CA PRO A 200 -36.26 9.02 -13.03
C PRO A 200 -35.63 7.62 -12.86
N LEU A 201 -35.80 6.68 -13.81
CA LEU A 201 -35.38 5.29 -13.64
C LEU A 201 -34.24 4.82 -14.56
N LEU A 202 -33.66 5.72 -15.35
CA LEU A 202 -32.40 5.52 -16.08
C LEU A 202 -31.26 6.34 -15.43
N LYS A 203 -31.00 6.10 -14.14
CA LYS A 203 -29.70 6.44 -13.54
C LYS A 203 -28.85 5.20 -13.50
N GLU A 204 -28.47 4.71 -14.69
CA GLU A 204 -27.26 3.91 -14.80
C GLU A 204 -26.13 4.73 -14.17
N ASN A 205 -25.54 4.18 -13.11
CA ASN A 205 -24.43 4.78 -12.41
C ASN A 205 -23.20 4.76 -13.34
N HIS A 206 -23.12 5.75 -14.24
CA HIS A 206 -21.87 6.20 -14.83
C HIS A 206 -21.02 6.85 -13.72
N ARG A 207 -20.56 6.05 -12.76
CA ARG A 207 -19.32 6.36 -12.05
C ARG A 207 -18.21 5.93 -13.01
N GLU A 208 -17.73 6.86 -13.85
CA GLU A 208 -16.38 6.73 -14.39
C GLU A 208 -15.43 6.54 -13.21
N SER A 209 -15.11 5.29 -12.90
CA SER A 209 -14.16 4.92 -11.87
C SER A 209 -12.78 5.31 -12.38
N GLN A 210 -12.39 6.56 -12.16
CA GLN A 210 -11.04 7.01 -12.47
C GLN A 210 -10.05 6.26 -11.57
N THR A 211 -9.23 5.42 -12.18
CA THR A 211 -8.32 4.54 -11.48
C THR A 211 -7.09 5.33 -10.98
N PRO A 212 -6.76 5.30 -9.67
CA PRO A 212 -5.60 6.01 -9.14
C PRO A 212 -4.31 5.52 -9.78
N TYR A 213 -3.39 6.45 -10.07
CA TYR A 213 -2.10 6.11 -10.67
C TYR A 213 -0.93 6.84 -10.03
N LEU A 214 0.26 6.22 -10.13
CA LEU A 214 1.51 6.74 -9.62
C LEU A 214 2.14 7.61 -10.71
N HIS A 215 2.17 8.91 -10.46
CA HIS A 215 2.78 9.87 -11.36
C HIS A 215 4.25 10.11 -11.03
N SER A 216 4.58 10.15 -9.74
CA SER A 216 5.95 10.38 -9.29
C SER A 216 6.19 9.85 -7.88
N ALA A 217 7.46 9.70 -7.52
CA ALA A 217 7.87 9.36 -6.17
C ALA A 217 9.17 10.06 -5.76
N ARG A 218 9.35 10.27 -4.47
CA ARG A 218 10.55 10.90 -3.90
C ARG A 218 11.12 10.08 -2.76
N LEU A 219 12.30 9.52 -3.01
CA LEU A 219 13.14 8.93 -1.98
C LEU A 219 13.72 10.02 -1.08
N GLY A 220 13.81 9.74 0.21
CA GLY A 220 14.45 10.62 1.18
C GLY A 220 15.96 10.67 1.01
N ARG A 221 16.60 11.59 1.73
CA ARG A 221 18.06 11.66 1.85
C ARG A 221 18.41 11.36 3.30
N ILE A 222 19.44 10.54 3.50
CA ILE A 222 20.04 10.39 4.83
C ILE A 222 20.79 11.69 5.13
N ILE A 223 20.47 12.29 6.26
CA ILE A 223 21.10 13.51 6.76
C ILE A 223 21.70 13.16 8.11
N ASP A 224 22.98 13.47 8.30
CA ASP A 224 23.64 13.31 9.59
C ASP A 224 23.23 14.45 10.52
N PHE A 225 22.45 14.12 11.54
CA PHE A 225 22.06 15.04 12.62
C PHE A 225 22.96 14.89 13.86
N GLN A 226 24.12 14.24 13.73
CA GLN A 226 25.07 13.93 14.81
C GLN A 226 24.45 13.09 15.93
N ILE A 227 23.48 12.26 15.57
CA ILE A 227 22.83 11.33 16.50
C ILE A 227 23.75 10.13 16.65
N THR A 228 24.33 9.98 17.84
CA THR A 228 25.34 8.94 18.14
C THR A 228 24.72 7.67 18.71
N ASP A 229 23.50 7.75 19.27
CA ASP A 229 22.78 6.59 19.78
C ASP A 229 22.09 5.83 18.64
N GLN A 230 22.72 4.73 18.22
CA GLN A 230 22.19 3.84 17.18
C GLN A 230 20.91 3.11 17.61
N ASN A 231 20.61 3.05 18.91
CA ASN A 231 19.38 2.43 19.41
C ASN A 231 18.19 3.40 19.37
N ASN A 232 18.41 4.68 19.07
CA ASN A 232 17.34 5.64 18.81
C ASN A 232 16.74 5.41 17.42
N MET A 233 15.99 4.31 17.29
CA MET A 233 15.36 3.88 16.06
C MET A 233 14.47 4.95 15.42
N GLY A 234 13.77 5.76 16.23
CA GLY A 234 12.92 6.84 15.71
C GLY A 234 13.73 7.89 14.94
N ALA A 235 14.87 8.31 15.49
CA ALA A 235 15.80 9.21 14.84
C ALA A 235 16.48 8.58 13.61
N ALA A 236 16.92 7.32 13.73
CA ALA A 236 17.60 6.60 12.67
C ALA A 236 16.70 6.33 11.44
N MET A 237 15.39 6.16 11.65
CA MET A 237 14.43 5.77 10.60
C MET A 237 13.63 6.94 9.99
N ALA A 238 13.85 8.18 10.45
CA ALA A 238 13.16 9.37 9.92
C ALA A 238 13.26 9.59 8.38
N PRO A 239 14.33 9.22 7.65
CA PRO A 239 14.46 9.55 6.23
C PRO A 239 13.86 8.56 5.21
N ALA A 240 13.03 7.59 5.62
CA ALA A 240 12.82 6.36 4.81
C ALA A 240 12.01 6.51 3.49
N VAL A 241 11.02 7.40 3.35
CA VAL A 241 10.43 7.84 2.06
C VAL A 241 9.73 9.17 2.33
N VAL A 242 9.92 10.18 1.49
CA VAL A 242 9.36 11.52 1.75
C VAL A 242 7.96 11.67 1.16
N LYS A 243 7.73 11.16 -0.07
CA LYS A 243 6.46 11.40 -0.78
C LYS A 243 6.24 10.41 -1.93
N ILE A 244 5.02 9.93 -2.09
CA ILE A 244 4.50 9.35 -3.34
C ILE A 244 3.44 10.30 -3.90
N GLY A 245 3.55 10.64 -5.18
CA GLY A 245 2.57 11.40 -5.93
C GLY A 245 1.55 10.48 -6.59
N ILE A 246 0.43 10.25 -5.91
CA ILE A 246 -0.74 9.56 -6.49
C ILE A 246 -1.67 10.64 -7.05
N LYS A 247 -2.10 10.48 -8.30
CA LYS A 247 -3.11 11.35 -8.92
C LYS A 247 -4.39 10.57 -9.15
N ASN A 248 -5.50 11.28 -9.01
CA ASN A 248 -6.82 10.84 -9.43
C ASN A 248 -7.42 11.98 -10.28
N ASN A 249 -8.07 11.68 -11.40
CA ASN A 249 -8.42 12.67 -12.43
C ASN A 249 -9.60 13.60 -12.05
N GLY A 250 -9.95 13.76 -10.77
CA GLY A 250 -11.06 14.67 -10.41
C GLY A 250 -11.73 14.57 -9.05
N ILE A 251 -11.06 14.18 -7.95
CA ILE A 251 -11.70 14.25 -6.61
C ILE A 251 -10.92 15.15 -5.67
N LYS A 252 -11.48 16.35 -5.41
CA LYS A 252 -11.20 17.12 -4.19
C LYS A 252 -11.84 16.36 -3.02
N HIS A 253 -11.09 15.47 -2.37
CA HIS A 253 -11.54 14.94 -1.08
C HIS A 253 -11.51 16.09 -0.08
N GLY A 254 -12.69 16.48 0.41
CA GLY A 254 -12.91 17.53 1.40
C GLY A 254 -12.41 17.19 2.81
N ILE A 255 -11.30 16.45 2.91
CA ILE A 255 -10.58 16.29 4.17
C ILE A 255 -9.56 17.43 4.19
N LYS A 256 -9.93 18.53 4.84
CA LYS A 256 -8.94 19.52 5.25
C LYS A 256 -7.93 18.84 6.19
N PRO A 257 -6.64 19.18 6.10
CA PRO A 257 -5.60 18.64 6.97
C PRO A 257 -5.92 18.86 8.45
#